data_AF-A0A2M7ZMR0-F1
#
_entry.id   AF-A0A2M7ZMR0-F1
#
_cell.length_a   1.000
_cell.length_b   1.000
_cell.length_c   1.000
_cell.angle_alpha   90.00
_cell.angle_beta   90.00
_cell.angle_gamma   90.00
#
_symmetry.space_group_name_H-M   'P 1'
#
loop_
_entity.id
_entity.type
_entity.pdbx_description
1 polymer ?
#
loop_
_entity_poly.entity_id
_entity_poly.type
_entity_poly.pdbx_seq_one_letter_code
_entity_poly.pdbx_strand_id
1 'polypeptide(L)'
;MKKEKKKVKNKVKEEEKQQEILDKKEQENLSEQIEKLNSENTELKDKLLRKAAEFENYKRRTDNEQSNLLKYTGEHIFTNLLPVIDDFERSLKHINDSQDVEALKSGLKLVYEKLIKTLTEQGIKKIEAV
;
A
#
# COMPACT_ATOMS: atom_id res chain seq x y z
N MET A 1 -40.46 71.32 -29.87
CA MET A 1 -40.49 70.20 -30.84
C MET A 1 -39.13 69.72 -31.37
N LYS A 2 -38.33 70.51 -32.13
CA LYS A 2 -37.02 70.00 -32.67
C LYS A 2 -35.90 69.80 -31.62
N LYS A 3 -35.90 70.60 -30.53
CA LYS A 3 -34.90 70.49 -29.44
C LYS A 3 -35.15 69.31 -28.48
N GLU A 4 -36.42 68.97 -28.20
CA GLU A 4 -36.78 67.78 -27.38
C GLU A 4 -36.49 66.47 -28.09
N LYS A 5 -36.85 66.36 -29.39
CA LYS A 5 -36.56 65.14 -30.17
C LYS A 5 -35.06 64.85 -30.30
N LYS A 6 -34.19 65.88 -30.30
CA LYS A 6 -32.72 65.70 -30.30
C LYS A 6 -32.17 65.27 -28.93
N LYS A 7 -32.73 65.78 -27.82
CA LYS A 7 -32.36 65.35 -26.46
C LYS A 7 -32.75 63.90 -26.18
N VAL A 8 -33.95 63.48 -26.59
CA VAL A 8 -34.42 62.09 -26.42
C VAL A 8 -33.58 61.11 -27.26
N LYS A 9 -33.23 61.47 -28.51
CA LYS A 9 -32.39 60.63 -29.38
C LYS A 9 -30.94 60.45 -28.88
N ASN A 10 -30.39 61.44 -28.16
CA ASN A 10 -29.07 61.32 -27.53
C ASN A 10 -29.12 60.46 -26.26
N LYS A 11 -30.18 60.58 -25.47
CA LYS A 11 -30.37 59.80 -24.23
C LYS A 11 -30.50 58.30 -24.50
N VAL A 12 -31.30 57.94 -25.51
CA VAL A 12 -31.45 56.54 -25.97
C VAL A 12 -30.13 55.97 -26.49
N LYS A 13 -29.30 56.78 -27.16
CA LYS A 13 -27.97 56.37 -27.65
C LYS A 13 -26.93 56.19 -26.55
N GLU A 14 -27.06 56.92 -25.44
CA GLU A 14 -26.22 56.76 -24.25
C GLU A 14 -26.64 55.53 -23.44
N GLU A 15 -27.93 55.26 -23.33
CA GLU A 15 -28.49 54.07 -22.67
C GLU A 15 -28.14 52.78 -23.44
N GLU A 16 -28.25 52.75 -24.78
CA GLU A 16 -27.83 51.61 -25.60
C GLU A 16 -26.32 51.33 -25.49
N LYS A 17 -25.48 52.37 -25.44
CA LYS A 17 -24.03 52.21 -25.22
C LYS A 17 -23.71 51.70 -23.83
N GLN A 18 -24.43 52.13 -22.81
CA GLN A 18 -24.24 51.64 -21.44
C GLN A 18 -24.66 50.17 -21.30
N GLN A 19 -25.73 49.76 -21.98
CA GLN A 19 -26.19 48.37 -22.02
C GLN A 19 -25.16 47.45 -22.71
N GLU A 20 -24.63 47.85 -23.88
CA GLU A 20 -23.59 47.10 -24.61
C GLU A 20 -22.29 46.92 -23.80
N ILE A 21 -21.93 47.93 -22.99
CA ILE A 21 -20.75 47.87 -22.10
C ILE A 21 -21.01 46.94 -20.91
N LEU A 22 -22.24 46.90 -20.39
CA LEU A 22 -22.65 46.02 -19.31
C LEU A 22 -22.64 44.55 -19.76
N ASP A 23 -23.23 44.26 -20.92
CA ASP A 23 -23.30 42.92 -21.50
C ASP A 23 -21.91 42.37 -21.84
N LYS A 24 -21.00 43.21 -22.36
CA LYS A 24 -19.59 42.82 -22.58
C LYS A 24 -18.85 42.50 -21.29
N LYS A 25 -19.07 43.30 -20.24
CA LYS A 25 -18.47 43.05 -18.92
C LYS A 25 -18.98 41.75 -18.31
N GLU A 26 -20.27 41.45 -18.48
CA GLU A 26 -20.88 40.23 -17.96
C GLU A 26 -20.40 39.00 -18.74
N GLN A 27 -20.23 39.10 -20.06
CA GLN A 27 -19.60 38.08 -20.90
C GLN A 27 -18.12 37.84 -20.55
N GLU A 28 -17.34 38.91 -20.32
CA GLU A 28 -15.95 38.79 -19.85
C GLU A 28 -15.89 38.09 -18.49
N ASN A 29 -16.77 38.44 -17.55
CA ASN A 29 -16.81 37.81 -16.23
C ASN A 29 -17.19 36.32 -16.29
N LEU A 30 -18.15 35.95 -17.14
CA LEU A 30 -18.51 34.55 -17.38
C LEU A 30 -17.36 33.78 -18.05
N SER A 31 -16.65 34.40 -19.00
CA SER A 31 -15.48 33.79 -19.65
C SER A 31 -14.36 33.53 -18.66
N GLU A 32 -14.05 34.49 -17.79
CA GLU A 32 -13.05 34.34 -16.73
C GLU A 32 -13.45 33.23 -15.73
N GLN A 33 -14.73 33.12 -15.37
CA GLN A 33 -15.22 32.04 -14.50
C GLN A 33 -15.10 30.66 -15.18
N ILE A 34 -15.42 30.56 -16.46
CA ILE A 34 -15.28 29.31 -17.23
C ILE A 34 -13.81 28.90 -17.33
N GLU A 35 -12.91 29.84 -17.62
CA GLU A 35 -11.47 29.56 -17.66
C GLU A 35 -10.95 29.10 -16.30
N LYS A 36 -11.37 29.76 -15.21
CA LYS A 36 -10.99 29.37 -13.85
C LYS A 36 -11.49 27.97 -13.50
N LEU A 37 -12.76 27.66 -13.78
CA LEU A 37 -13.32 26.33 -13.57
C LEU A 37 -12.63 25.27 -14.41
N ASN A 38 -12.28 25.57 -15.66
CA ASN A 38 -11.52 24.65 -16.51
C ASN A 38 -10.12 24.40 -15.95
N SER A 39 -9.44 25.45 -15.48
CA SER A 39 -8.13 25.33 -14.82
C SER A 39 -8.20 24.46 -13.57
N GLU A 40 -9.16 24.72 -12.67
CA GLU A 40 -9.38 23.89 -11.47
C GLU A 40 -9.68 22.42 -11.83
N ASN A 41 -10.47 22.19 -12.88
CA ASN A 41 -10.80 20.84 -13.35
C ASN A 41 -9.56 20.13 -13.93
N THR A 42 -8.70 20.84 -14.66
CA THR A 42 -7.42 20.28 -15.12
C THR A 42 -6.49 19.93 -13.97
N GLU A 43 -6.36 20.80 -12.97
CA GLU A 43 -5.55 20.51 -11.78
C GLU A 43 -6.07 19.30 -11.00
N LEU A 44 -7.40 19.17 -10.86
CA LEU A 44 -8.02 18.04 -10.19
C LEU A 44 -7.77 16.74 -10.95
N LYS A 45 -7.88 16.75 -12.29
CA LYS A 45 -7.58 15.58 -13.12
C LYS A 45 -6.12 15.15 -12.98
N ASP A 46 -5.18 16.09 -12.99
CA ASP A 46 -3.77 15.79 -12.79
C ASP A 46 -3.49 15.21 -11.40
N LYS A 47 -4.10 15.79 -10.36
CA LYS A 47 -4.02 15.25 -8.99
C LYS A 47 -4.59 13.84 -8.92
N LEU A 48 -5.73 13.57 -9.56
CA LEU A 48 -6.35 12.24 -9.60
C LEU A 48 -5.48 11.23 -10.33
N LEU A 49 -4.91 11.59 -11.49
CA LEU A 49 -4.03 10.71 -12.26
C LEU A 49 -2.79 10.35 -11.45
N ARG A 50 -2.18 11.34 -10.80
CA ARG A 50 -1.03 11.10 -9.91
C ARG A 50 -1.41 10.21 -8.73
N LYS A 51 -2.56 10.43 -8.09
CA LYS A 51 -3.06 9.59 -7.00
C LYS A 51 -3.34 8.15 -7.45
N ALA A 52 -3.88 7.96 -8.65
CA ALA A 52 -4.07 6.64 -9.23
C ALA A 52 -2.72 5.92 -9.44
N ALA A 53 -1.71 6.62 -9.96
CA ALA A 53 -0.37 6.08 -10.12
C ALA A 53 0.31 5.74 -8.78
N GLU A 54 0.14 6.59 -7.76
CA GLU A 54 0.60 6.32 -6.39
C GLU A 54 -0.07 5.06 -5.81
N PHE A 55 -1.37 4.90 -6.05
CA PHE A 55 -2.13 3.72 -5.60
C PHE A 55 -1.71 2.43 -6.31
N GLU A 56 -1.48 2.47 -7.62
CA GLU A 56 -1.01 1.31 -8.38
C GLU A 56 0.38 0.85 -7.89
N ASN A 57 1.27 1.81 -7.65
CA ASN A 57 2.58 1.53 -7.04
C ASN A 57 2.47 0.93 -5.64
N TYR A 58 1.58 1.47 -4.80
CA TYR A 58 1.30 0.94 -3.47
C TYR A 58 0.78 -0.49 -3.53
N LYS A 59 -0.19 -0.77 -4.42
CA LYS A 59 -0.75 -2.11 -4.61
C LYS A 59 0.32 -3.11 -5.00
N ARG A 60 1.12 -2.80 -6.04
CA ARG A 60 2.23 -3.65 -6.47
C ARG A 60 3.24 -3.91 -5.36
N ARG A 61 3.56 -2.89 -4.55
CA ARG A 61 4.46 -3.04 -3.40
C ARG A 61 3.86 -3.97 -2.35
N THR A 62 2.58 -3.78 -2.02
CA THR A 62 1.86 -4.58 -1.03
C THR A 62 1.77 -6.05 -1.46
N ASP A 63 1.49 -6.32 -2.74
CA ASP A 63 1.44 -7.68 -3.27
C ASP A 63 2.81 -8.38 -3.17
N ASN A 64 3.89 -7.64 -3.47
CA ASN A 64 5.25 -8.14 -3.31
C ASN A 64 5.61 -8.41 -1.83
N GLU A 65 5.26 -7.50 -0.92
CA GLU A 65 5.46 -7.67 0.52
C GLU A 65 4.70 -8.89 1.05
N GLN A 66 3.44 -9.07 0.63
CA GLN A 66 2.64 -10.23 1.01
C GLN A 66 3.24 -11.54 0.46
N SER A 67 3.69 -11.55 -0.80
CA SER A 67 4.38 -12.71 -1.38
C SER A 67 5.66 -13.05 -0.63
N ASN A 68 6.45 -12.05 -0.27
CA ASN A 68 7.67 -12.24 0.51
C ASN A 68 7.35 -12.77 1.91
N LEU A 69 6.35 -12.21 2.58
CA LEU A 69 5.91 -12.67 3.89
C LEU A 69 5.54 -14.15 3.82
N LEU A 70 4.72 -14.56 2.85
CA LEU A 70 4.38 -15.97 2.63
C LEU A 70 5.61 -16.86 2.38
N LYS A 71 6.58 -16.40 1.58
CA LYS A 71 7.81 -17.15 1.29
C LYS A 71 8.70 -17.35 2.52
N TYR A 72 8.82 -16.31 3.36
CA TYR A 72 9.78 -16.29 4.46
C TYR A 72 9.17 -16.61 5.84
N THR A 73 7.83 -16.76 5.94
CA THR A 73 7.16 -17.06 7.23
C THR A 73 7.72 -18.33 7.90
N GLY A 74 8.08 -19.35 7.11
CA GLY A 74 8.62 -20.60 7.64
C GLY A 74 10.13 -20.59 7.92
N GLU A 75 10.86 -19.59 7.43
CA GLU A 75 12.33 -19.57 7.46
C GLU A 75 12.86 -19.71 8.89
N HIS A 76 12.34 -18.90 9.81
CA HIS A 76 12.76 -18.92 11.22
C HIS A 76 12.55 -20.27 11.90
N ILE A 77 11.46 -20.98 11.57
CA ILE A 77 11.17 -22.31 12.12
C ILE A 77 12.24 -23.31 11.67
N PHE A 78 12.55 -23.32 10.37
CA PHE A 78 13.53 -24.24 9.81
C PHE A 78 14.96 -23.90 10.27
N THR A 79 15.33 -22.63 10.32
CA THR A 79 16.65 -22.19 10.82
C THR A 79 16.88 -22.66 12.26
N ASN A 80 15.86 -22.58 13.12
CA ASN A 80 15.95 -23.05 14.50
C ASN A 80 15.92 -24.58 14.63
N LEU A 81 15.44 -25.30 13.62
CA LEU A 81 15.42 -26.76 13.58
C LEU A 81 16.78 -27.35 13.11
N LEU A 82 17.58 -26.60 12.33
CA LEU A 82 18.88 -27.07 11.83
C LEU A 82 19.81 -27.62 12.93
N PRO A 83 19.99 -26.96 14.09
CA PRO A 83 20.86 -27.49 15.15
C PRO A 83 20.36 -28.78 15.78
N VAL A 84 19.07 -29.13 15.61
CA VAL A 84 18.51 -30.40 16.07
C VAL A 84 18.83 -31.50 15.06
N ILE A 85 18.78 -31.18 13.76
CA ILE A 85 19.18 -32.09 12.69
C ILE A 85 20.69 -32.40 12.80
N ASP A 86 21.52 -31.39 13.02
CA ASP A 86 22.97 -31.56 13.22
C ASP A 86 23.29 -32.51 14.40
N ASP A 87 22.58 -32.33 15.52
CA ASP A 87 22.74 -33.20 16.70
C ASP A 87 22.21 -34.63 16.45
N PHE A 88 21.15 -34.77 15.66
CA PHE A 88 20.65 -36.07 15.19
C PHE A 88 21.71 -36.78 14.34
N GLU A 89 22.28 -36.10 13.34
CA GLU A 89 23.33 -36.67 12.47
C GLU A 89 24.56 -37.08 13.28
N ARG A 90 24.99 -36.23 14.22
CA ARG A 90 26.10 -36.53 15.12
C ARG A 90 25.79 -37.76 15.98
N SER A 91 24.58 -37.85 16.52
CA SER A 91 24.15 -38.99 17.32
C SER A 91 24.16 -40.27 16.48
N LEU A 92 23.62 -40.25 15.25
CA LEU A 92 23.62 -41.38 14.32
C LEU A 92 25.04 -41.86 13.96
N LYS A 93 26.01 -40.97 13.77
CA LYS A 93 27.41 -41.35 13.55
C LYS A 93 27.98 -42.12 14.75
N HIS A 94 27.69 -41.66 15.97
CA HIS A 94 28.11 -42.35 17.19
C HIS A 94 27.45 -43.73 17.39
N ILE A 95 26.26 -43.98 16.83
CA ILE A 95 25.61 -45.31 16.82
C ILE A 95 26.44 -46.33 16.04
N ASN A 96 26.99 -45.91 14.89
CA ASN A 96 27.74 -46.80 14.01
C ASN A 96 29.12 -47.17 14.58
N ASP A 97 29.68 -46.31 15.45
CA ASP A 97 31.03 -46.46 15.99
C ASP A 97 31.08 -47.02 17.44
N SER A 98 29.96 -47.07 18.17
CA SER A 98 29.94 -47.45 19.59
C SER A 98 29.04 -48.67 19.88
N GLN A 99 29.51 -49.58 20.73
CA GLN A 99 28.73 -50.73 21.25
C GLN A 99 27.98 -50.42 22.56
N ASP A 100 28.10 -49.19 23.08
CA ASP A 100 27.49 -48.79 24.36
C ASP A 100 26.05 -48.31 24.15
N VAL A 101 25.11 -49.24 24.30
CA VAL A 101 23.67 -49.02 24.11
C VAL A 101 23.10 -47.99 25.10
N GLU A 102 23.66 -47.83 26.30
CA GLU A 102 23.16 -46.86 27.28
C GLU A 102 23.52 -45.42 26.90
N ALA A 103 24.78 -45.18 26.52
CA ALA A 103 25.23 -43.87 26.05
C ALA A 103 24.43 -43.40 24.82
N LEU A 104 24.11 -44.36 23.95
CA LEU A 104 23.36 -44.18 22.71
C LEU A 104 21.90 -43.81 22.96
N LYS A 105 21.25 -44.50 23.90
CA LYS A 105 19.88 -44.18 24.37
C LYS A 105 19.81 -42.81 25.05
N SER A 106 20.83 -42.45 25.84
CA SER A 106 20.93 -41.13 26.48
C SER A 106 21.10 -40.01 25.47
N GLY A 107 21.98 -40.20 24.48
CA GLY A 107 22.19 -39.24 23.38
C GLY A 107 20.92 -38.98 22.59
N LEU A 108 20.21 -40.03 22.15
CA LEU A 108 18.94 -39.88 21.44
C LEU A 108 17.86 -39.18 22.27
N LYS A 109 17.81 -39.45 23.58
CA LYS A 109 16.86 -38.78 24.49
C LYS A 109 17.13 -37.27 24.56
N LEU A 110 18.39 -36.86 24.65
CA LEU A 110 18.78 -35.45 24.67
C LEU A 110 18.38 -34.73 23.38
N VAL A 111 18.58 -35.37 22.22
CA VAL A 111 18.17 -34.79 20.93
C VAL A 111 16.65 -34.65 20.84
N TYR A 112 15.89 -35.64 21.33
CA TYR A 112 14.43 -35.56 21.40
C TYR A 112 13.95 -34.42 22.33
N GLU A 113 14.53 -34.27 23.51
CA GLU A 113 14.20 -33.17 24.42
C GLU A 113 14.51 -31.81 23.79
N LYS A 114 15.64 -31.69 23.08
CA LYS A 114 16.00 -30.49 22.32
C LYS A 114 14.96 -30.19 21.23
N LEU A 115 14.53 -31.20 20.47
CA LEU A 115 13.48 -31.06 19.44
C LEU A 115 12.18 -30.50 20.03
N ILE A 116 11.67 -31.11 21.11
CA ILE A 116 10.42 -30.67 21.74
C ILE A 116 10.56 -29.26 22.30
N LYS A 117 11.69 -28.92 22.91
CA LYS A 117 11.98 -27.57 23.40
C LYS A 117 11.96 -26.54 22.26
N THR A 118 12.67 -26.80 21.16
CA THR A 118 12.72 -25.93 19.99
C THR A 118 11.33 -25.72 19.39
N LEU A 119 10.52 -26.78 19.26
CA LEU A 119 9.13 -26.66 18.78
C LEU A 119 8.26 -25.83 19.72
N THR A 120 8.41 -26.02 21.04
CA THR A 120 7.66 -25.26 22.06
C THR A 120 8.02 -23.77 22.04
N GLU A 121 9.30 -23.44 21.83
CA GLU A 121 9.78 -22.05 21.65
C GLU A 121 9.20 -21.40 20.40
N GLN A 122 8.90 -22.18 19.34
CA GLN A 122 8.18 -21.71 18.15
C GLN A 122 6.64 -21.68 18.33
N GLY A 123 6.13 -21.92 19.55
CA GLY A 123 4.70 -21.90 19.86
C GLY A 123 3.94 -23.18 19.50
N ILE A 124 4.63 -24.25 19.08
CA ILE A 124 4.03 -25.54 18.74
C ILE A 124 3.96 -26.39 20.01
N LYS A 125 2.75 -26.83 20.36
CA LYS A 125 2.51 -27.68 21.54
C LYS A 125 2.09 -29.08 21.14
N LYS A 126 2.59 -30.08 21.87
CA LYS A 126 2.14 -31.46 21.74
C LYS A 126 0.65 -31.53 22.11
N ILE A 127 -0.13 -32.16 21.25
CA ILE A 127 -1.51 -32.55 21.56
C ILE A 127 -1.46 -33.92 22.22
N GLU A 128 -2.09 -34.06 23.38
CA GLU A 128 -2.23 -35.35 24.04
C GLU A 128 -3.25 -36.19 23.27
N ALA A 129 -2.80 -37.35 22.80
CA ALA A 129 -3.68 -38.36 22.23
C ALA A 129 -4.16 -39.28 23.36
N VAL A 130 -5.46 -39.57 23.38
CA VAL A 130 -6.11 -40.54 24.28
C VAL A 130 -5.89 -41.95 23.77
#